data_AF-A0A3N4GIU8-F1
#
_entry.id   AF-A0A3N4GIU8-F1
#
_cell.length_a   1.000
_cell.length_b   1.000
_cell.length_c   1.000
_cell.angle_alpha   90.00
_cell.angle_beta   90.00
_cell.angle_gamma   90.00
#
_symmetry.space_group_name_H-M   'P 1'
#
loop_
_entity.id
_entity.type
_entity.pdbx_description
1 polymer ?
#
loop_
_entity_poly.entity_id
_entity_poly.type
_entity_poly.pdbx_seq_one_letter_code
_entity_poly.pdbx_strand_id
1 'polypeptide(L)'
;MGVERIKYYGPEDLTYSSYLKDSEEFAKNFNMKLEELNLDDLIEIYNVLKYLSKTSFRINECIDFKNTANKLIRTYIFKKDFKQLGMEYKTLYVSYKEDFWEIIVNYRLTDKISETELVSFINDNEVFILDLLKQKVIVDKFSGIIKPILLNEPKYFEFFITKYTSINDVDYVFPKNISDVEINGWADKYCDSTDANPNYLQQIVEWSTKQNKKINDQVRLKAKKVRDNQMEENFDLSTGFNTYYDIRFVPNLAEHIKMETIDSTHLKIYFDKTWLDDETDTAVKDSIKL
;
A
#
# COMPACT_ATOMS: atom_id res chain seq x y z
N MET A 1 1.32 23.05 13.65
CA MET A 1 2.26 22.05 13.08
C MET A 1 2.28 20.89 14.05
N GLY A 2 1.84 19.71 13.61
CA GLY A 2 1.84 18.52 14.47
C GLY A 2 3.27 18.10 14.79
N VAL A 3 3.46 17.48 15.95
CA VAL A 3 4.72 16.79 16.26
C VAL A 3 4.93 15.70 15.22
N GLU A 4 6.06 15.72 14.53
CA GLU A 4 6.42 14.65 13.60
C GLU A 4 6.71 13.38 14.41
N ARG A 5 5.89 12.34 14.20
CA ARG A 5 6.02 11.05 14.90
C ARG A 5 6.84 10.07 14.08
N ILE A 6 7.55 9.16 14.75
CA ILE A 6 8.44 8.19 14.09
C ILE A 6 7.64 7.02 13.49
N LYS A 7 7.67 6.89 12.16
CA LYS A 7 7.15 5.74 11.40
C LYS A 7 8.29 4.93 10.79
N TYR A 8 8.20 3.60 10.86
CA TYR A 8 9.15 2.72 10.19
C TYR A 8 8.69 2.39 8.75
N TYR A 9 9.47 2.83 7.76
CA TYR A 9 9.22 2.59 6.34
C TYR A 9 10.10 1.49 5.71
N GLY A 10 11.12 1.01 6.44
CA GLY A 10 12.08 0.02 5.93
C GLY A 10 13.43 0.63 5.55
N PRO A 11 14.46 -0.22 5.37
CA PRO A 11 15.84 0.22 5.15
C PRO A 11 16.10 0.87 3.77
N GLU A 12 15.21 0.62 2.81
CA GLU A 12 15.31 1.17 1.44
C GLU A 12 14.68 2.56 1.32
N ASP A 13 14.03 3.05 2.38
CA ASP A 13 13.39 4.35 2.38
C ASP A 13 14.43 5.49 2.48
N LEU A 14 14.23 6.55 1.68
CA LEU A 14 15.16 7.69 1.61
C LEU A 14 15.29 8.44 2.95
N THR A 15 14.28 8.33 3.82
CA THR A 15 14.25 8.96 5.15
C THR A 15 14.84 8.08 6.24
N TYR A 16 15.23 6.83 5.94
CA TYR A 16 15.69 5.84 6.92
C TYR A 16 16.80 6.38 7.84
N SER A 17 17.79 7.07 7.28
CA SER A 17 18.91 7.62 8.05
C SER A 17 18.50 8.75 9.00
N SER A 18 17.44 9.50 8.67
CA SER A 18 16.91 10.55 9.54
C SER A 18 16.14 9.91 10.70
N TYR A 19 15.13 9.09 10.39
CA TYR A 19 14.32 8.44 11.42
C TYR A 19 15.11 7.50 12.32
N LEU A 20 16.22 6.92 11.84
CA LEU A 20 17.13 6.16 12.69
C LEU A 20 17.78 7.05 13.76
N LYS A 21 18.26 8.25 13.39
CA LYS A 21 18.84 9.19 14.38
C LYS A 21 17.79 9.65 15.38
N ASP A 22 16.59 9.97 14.89
CA ASP A 22 15.46 10.37 15.74
C ASP A 22 15.07 9.23 16.70
N SER A 23 15.11 7.98 16.24
CA SER A 23 14.87 6.77 17.05
C SER A 23 15.94 6.58 18.13
N GLU A 24 17.21 6.83 17.83
CA GLU A 24 18.30 6.78 18.81
C GLU A 24 18.17 7.86 19.88
N GLU A 25 17.77 9.08 19.50
CA GLU A 25 17.52 10.17 20.43
C GLU A 25 16.28 9.89 21.30
N PHE A 26 15.20 9.40 20.69
CA PHE A 26 13.99 8.98 21.40
C PHE A 26 14.32 7.94 22.48
N ALA A 27 15.11 6.92 22.13
CA ALA A 27 15.48 5.87 23.08
C ALA A 27 16.37 6.36 24.23
N LYS A 28 17.27 7.31 23.99
CA LYS A 28 18.13 7.91 25.03
C LYS A 28 17.33 8.75 26.04
N ASN A 29 16.30 9.43 25.56
CA ASN A 29 15.46 10.31 26.37
C ASN A 29 14.18 9.63 26.89
N PHE A 30 14.06 8.31 26.72
CA PHE A 30 12.83 7.58 27.01
C PHE A 30 12.50 7.56 28.50
N ASN A 31 11.39 8.18 28.89
CA ASN A 31 10.91 8.29 30.26
C ASN A 31 9.39 8.11 30.42
N MET A 32 8.70 7.68 29.37
CA MET A 32 7.24 7.56 29.34
C MET A 32 6.73 6.47 30.27
N LYS A 33 5.59 6.72 30.91
CA LYS A 33 4.91 5.76 31.80
C LYS A 33 3.60 5.27 31.19
N LEU A 34 3.20 4.06 31.56
CA LEU A 34 2.01 3.40 31.00
C LEU A 34 0.73 4.25 31.11
N GLU A 35 0.59 5.00 32.20
CA GLU A 35 -0.58 5.83 32.49
C GLU A 35 -0.72 7.04 31.55
N GLU A 36 0.37 7.41 30.87
CA GLU A 36 0.45 8.58 29.99
C GLU A 36 0.33 8.20 28.50
N LEU A 37 0.39 6.90 28.17
CA LEU A 37 0.41 6.41 26.79
C LEU A 37 -0.99 6.34 26.17
N ASN A 38 -1.09 6.75 24.91
CA ASN A 38 -2.16 6.35 23.99
C ASN A 38 -1.65 5.33 22.96
N LEU A 39 -2.53 4.90 22.04
CA LEU A 39 -2.19 3.91 21.02
C LEU A 39 -1.18 4.43 19.99
N ASP A 40 -1.22 5.72 19.64
CA ASP A 40 -0.23 6.31 18.73
C ASP A 40 1.17 6.30 19.35
N ASP A 41 1.29 6.63 20.65
CA ASP A 41 2.56 6.57 21.38
C ASP A 41 3.10 5.14 21.46
N LEU A 42 2.20 4.17 21.65
CA LEU A 42 2.55 2.75 21.65
C LEU A 42 3.17 2.30 20.33
N ILE A 43 2.55 2.71 19.21
CA ILE A 43 2.98 2.35 17.87
C ILE A 43 4.27 3.07 17.49
N GLU A 44 4.44 4.32 17.92
CA GLU A 44 5.69 5.06 17.76
C GLU A 44 6.84 4.37 18.50
N ILE A 45 6.63 3.95 19.76
CA ILE A 45 7.61 3.14 20.51
C ILE A 45 7.95 1.85 19.75
N TYR A 46 6.94 1.18 19.18
CA TYR A 46 7.13 -0.02 18.38
C TYR A 46 7.94 0.24 17.10
N ASN A 47 7.69 1.35 16.40
CA ASN A 47 8.45 1.76 15.22
C ASN A 47 9.91 2.10 15.55
N VAL A 48 10.17 2.76 16.69
CA VAL A 48 11.53 2.97 17.21
C VAL A 48 12.23 1.63 17.47
N LEU A 49 11.54 0.64 18.06
CA LEU A 49 12.09 -0.71 18.22
C LEU A 49 12.49 -1.34 16.87
N LYS A 50 11.69 -1.15 15.81
CA LYS A 50 12.01 -1.67 14.47
C LYS A 50 13.31 -1.05 13.93
N TYR A 51 13.48 0.28 13.98
CA TYR A 51 14.73 0.93 13.59
C TYR A 51 15.94 0.39 14.37
N LEU A 52 15.83 0.34 15.71
CA LEU A 52 16.92 -0.11 16.59
C LEU A 52 17.19 -1.63 16.53
N SER A 53 16.30 -2.42 15.92
CA SER A 53 16.51 -3.86 15.70
C SER A 53 17.39 -4.16 14.49
N LYS A 54 17.48 -3.22 13.53
CA LYS A 54 18.16 -3.39 12.26
C LYS A 54 19.57 -2.83 12.24
N THR A 55 19.93 -2.01 13.22
CA THR A 55 21.28 -1.48 13.34
C THR A 55 22.16 -2.40 14.18
N SER A 56 23.41 -2.57 13.74
CA SER A 56 24.50 -3.09 14.58
C SER A 56 24.92 -2.10 15.68
N PHE A 57 24.22 -0.95 15.78
CA PHE A 57 24.43 0.10 16.75
C PHE A 57 24.14 -0.44 18.15
N ARG A 58 25.24 -0.73 18.86
CA ARG A 58 25.38 -0.96 20.31
C ARG A 58 24.13 -1.52 20.98
N ILE A 59 23.86 -2.81 20.73
CA ILE A 59 22.85 -3.60 21.43
C ILE A 59 22.82 -3.31 22.95
N ASN A 60 23.98 -3.05 23.54
CA ASN A 60 24.15 -2.75 24.96
C ASN A 60 23.65 -1.36 25.38
N GLU A 61 23.70 -0.32 24.53
CA GLU A 61 23.30 1.05 24.92
C GLU A 61 21.78 1.25 24.93
N CYS A 62 21.05 0.45 24.14
CA CYS A 62 19.59 0.54 24.06
C CYS A 62 18.88 -0.68 24.67
N ILE A 63 19.60 -1.56 25.38
CA ILE A 63 19.01 -2.81 25.91
C ILE A 63 17.92 -2.50 26.94
N ASP A 64 18.15 -1.49 27.79
CA ASP A 64 17.19 -1.05 28.80
C ASP A 64 15.93 -0.46 28.16
N PHE A 65 16.09 0.35 27.12
CA PHE A 65 14.97 0.83 26.31
C PHE A 65 14.21 -0.34 25.69
N LYS A 66 14.89 -1.26 25.00
CA LYS A 66 14.26 -2.41 24.33
C LYS A 66 13.43 -3.24 25.29
N ASN A 67 13.96 -3.56 26.47
CA ASN A 67 13.24 -4.32 27.50
C ASN A 67 12.05 -3.55 28.05
N THR A 68 12.23 -2.26 28.36
CA THR A 68 11.17 -1.40 28.91
C THR A 68 10.05 -1.18 27.90
N ALA A 69 10.37 -0.84 26.66
CA ALA A 69 9.43 -0.67 25.56
C ALA A 69 8.62 -1.93 25.30
N ASN A 70 9.27 -3.10 25.18
CA ASN A 70 8.56 -4.37 25.02
C ASN A 70 7.61 -4.68 26.18
N LYS A 71 8.03 -4.39 27.41
CA LYS A 71 7.18 -4.55 28.60
C LYS A 71 5.99 -3.60 28.54
N LEU A 72 6.20 -2.34 28.21
CA LEU A 72 5.13 -1.34 28.08
C LEU A 72 4.12 -1.74 27.01
N ILE A 73 4.59 -2.11 25.81
CA ILE A 73 3.72 -2.55 24.71
C ILE A 73 2.86 -3.74 25.16
N ARG A 74 3.50 -4.77 25.71
CA ARG A 74 2.80 -5.94 26.23
C ARG A 74 1.79 -5.58 27.31
N THR A 75 2.16 -4.76 28.30
CA THR A 75 1.25 -4.39 29.38
C THR A 75 0.07 -3.56 28.85
N TYR A 76 0.30 -2.65 27.91
CA TYR A 76 -0.74 -1.81 27.32
C TYR A 76 -1.82 -2.65 26.63
N ILE A 77 -1.43 -3.49 25.68
CA ILE A 77 -2.37 -4.26 24.85
C ILE A 77 -3.13 -5.32 25.67
N PHE A 78 -2.53 -5.87 26.73
CA PHE A 78 -3.16 -6.89 27.58
C PHE A 78 -3.95 -6.31 28.76
N LYS A 79 -3.79 -5.01 29.06
CA LYS A 79 -4.61 -4.31 30.08
C LYS A 79 -5.98 -3.92 29.54
N LYS A 80 -6.13 -3.80 28.22
CA LYS A 80 -7.36 -3.43 27.54
C LYS A 80 -8.03 -4.68 26.95
N ASP A 81 -9.35 -4.67 26.90
CA ASP A 81 -10.08 -5.61 26.05
C ASP A 81 -10.00 -5.19 24.57
N PHE A 82 -10.35 -6.11 23.66
CA PHE A 82 -10.22 -5.85 22.23
C PHE A 82 -11.17 -4.75 21.73
N LYS A 83 -12.31 -4.54 22.39
CA LYS A 83 -13.24 -3.47 22.09
C LYS A 83 -12.66 -2.10 22.46
N GLN A 84 -11.98 -2.00 23.60
CA GLN A 84 -11.26 -0.80 24.03
C GLN A 84 -10.14 -0.44 23.06
N LEU A 85 -9.38 -1.43 22.59
CA LEU A 85 -8.39 -1.21 21.53
C LEU A 85 -9.04 -0.72 20.23
N GLY A 86 -10.24 -1.20 19.90
CA GLY A 86 -11.00 -0.74 18.74
C GLY A 86 -11.35 0.75 18.82
N MET A 87 -11.80 1.21 19.98
CA MET A 87 -12.11 2.64 20.18
C MET A 87 -10.89 3.55 19.93
N GLU A 88 -9.69 3.12 20.32
CA GLU A 88 -8.45 3.86 20.05
C GLU A 88 -7.98 3.72 18.61
N TYR A 89 -8.13 2.54 18.02
CA TYR A 89 -7.81 2.29 16.61
C TYR A 89 -8.60 3.22 15.66
N LYS A 90 -9.84 3.56 16.01
CA LYS A 90 -10.69 4.45 15.21
C LYS A 90 -10.09 5.85 15.05
N THR A 91 -9.36 6.34 16.04
CA THR A 91 -8.73 7.67 16.03
C THR A 91 -7.26 7.65 15.62
N LEU A 92 -6.72 6.46 15.36
CA LEU A 92 -5.32 6.25 15.03
C LEU A 92 -4.93 6.90 13.70
N TYR A 93 -3.69 7.39 13.59
CA TYR A 93 -3.15 7.82 12.31
C TYR A 93 -3.26 6.70 11.27
N VAL A 94 -3.71 7.03 10.05
CA VAL A 94 -3.88 6.06 8.97
C VAL A 94 -2.59 5.28 8.69
N SER A 95 -1.44 5.94 8.76
CA SER A 95 -0.11 5.31 8.59
C SER A 95 0.25 4.29 9.67
N TYR A 96 -0.42 4.31 10.83
CA TYR A 96 -0.18 3.43 11.97
C TYR A 96 -1.16 2.25 12.03
N LYS A 97 -2.24 2.25 11.24
CA LYS A 97 -3.22 1.15 11.23
C LYS A 97 -2.61 -0.20 10.88
N GLU A 98 -1.66 -0.22 9.93
CA GLU A 98 -0.91 -1.43 9.60
C GLU A 98 -0.02 -1.90 10.77
N ASP A 99 0.70 -0.99 11.43
CA ASP A 99 1.59 -1.31 12.56
C ASP A 99 0.79 -1.87 13.75
N PHE A 100 -0.44 -1.39 13.97
CA PHE A 100 -1.33 -1.93 14.99
C PHE A 100 -1.50 -3.44 14.80
N TRP A 101 -1.84 -3.89 13.59
CA TRP A 101 -2.04 -5.32 13.33
C TRP A 101 -0.73 -6.12 13.44
N GLU A 102 0.39 -5.52 13.06
CA GLU A 102 1.72 -6.12 13.29
C GLU A 102 1.99 -6.34 14.80
N ILE A 103 1.65 -5.36 15.66
CA ILE A 103 1.76 -5.48 17.12
C ILE A 103 0.83 -6.58 17.65
N ILE A 104 -0.43 -6.63 17.19
CA ILE A 104 -1.40 -7.66 17.60
C ILE A 104 -0.86 -9.06 17.34
N VAL A 105 -0.19 -9.26 16.20
CA VAL A 105 0.46 -10.53 15.83
C VAL A 105 1.71 -10.79 16.66
N ASN A 106 2.65 -9.83 16.70
CA ASN A 106 3.97 -10.04 17.30
C ASN A 106 3.91 -10.25 18.82
N TYR A 107 2.93 -9.65 19.49
CA TYR A 107 2.68 -9.87 20.91
C TYR A 107 1.63 -10.95 21.20
N ARG A 108 1.19 -11.68 20.15
CA ARG A 108 0.28 -12.83 20.22
C ARG A 108 -1.06 -12.52 20.88
N LEU A 109 -1.57 -11.29 20.74
CA LEU A 109 -2.93 -10.98 21.19
C LEU A 109 -3.96 -11.72 20.32
N THR A 110 -3.61 -12.07 19.08
CA THR A 110 -4.40 -12.94 18.20
C THR A 110 -4.91 -14.18 18.92
N ASP A 111 -4.13 -14.80 19.80
CA ASP A 111 -4.50 -16.04 20.50
C ASP A 111 -5.71 -15.87 21.43
N LYS A 112 -5.99 -14.64 21.87
CA LYS A 112 -7.11 -14.31 22.77
C LYS A 112 -8.34 -13.74 22.08
N ILE A 113 -8.23 -13.42 20.79
CA ILE A 113 -9.33 -12.83 20.02
C ILE A 113 -10.18 -13.96 19.45
N SER A 114 -11.49 -13.90 19.70
CA SER A 114 -12.50 -14.75 19.09
C SER A 114 -12.92 -14.24 17.70
N GLU A 115 -13.54 -15.10 16.89
CA GLU A 115 -14.06 -14.69 15.58
C GLU A 115 -15.11 -13.59 15.69
N THR A 116 -15.99 -13.66 16.70
CA THR A 116 -17.04 -12.65 16.92
C THR A 116 -16.46 -11.31 17.30
N GLU A 117 -15.43 -11.28 18.15
CA GLU A 117 -14.71 -10.04 18.48
C GLU A 117 -14.02 -9.43 17.27
N LEU A 118 -13.39 -10.25 16.41
CA LEU A 118 -12.76 -9.74 15.19
C LEU A 118 -13.79 -9.16 14.21
N VAL A 119 -14.92 -9.83 14.00
CA VAL A 119 -16.00 -9.34 13.14
C VAL A 119 -16.53 -7.99 13.65
N SER A 120 -16.82 -7.88 14.95
CA SER A 120 -17.23 -6.62 15.54
C SER A 120 -16.18 -5.53 15.36
N PHE A 121 -14.90 -5.85 15.60
CA PHE A 121 -13.81 -4.89 15.43
C PHE A 121 -13.70 -4.38 13.99
N ILE A 122 -13.78 -5.26 13.00
CA ILE A 122 -13.69 -4.88 11.58
C ILE A 122 -14.83 -3.92 11.22
N ASN A 123 -16.06 -4.25 11.61
CA ASN A 123 -17.25 -3.49 11.27
C ASN A 123 -17.31 -2.14 12.00
N ASP A 124 -16.99 -2.11 13.29
CA ASP A 124 -17.12 -0.90 14.12
C ASP A 124 -16.06 0.17 13.80
N ASN A 125 -14.93 -0.25 13.20
CA ASN A 125 -13.74 0.57 13.01
C ASN A 125 -13.29 0.75 11.55
N GLU A 126 -14.10 0.29 10.59
CA GLU A 126 -13.83 0.41 9.15
C GLU A 126 -12.41 -0.06 8.81
N VAL A 127 -12.06 -1.27 9.28
CA VAL A 127 -10.72 -1.83 9.07
C VAL A 127 -10.50 -2.07 7.58
N PHE A 128 -9.40 -1.54 7.06
CA PHE A 128 -9.04 -1.82 5.68
C PHE A 128 -8.52 -3.25 5.57
N ILE A 129 -9.18 -4.06 4.73
CA ILE A 129 -8.90 -5.50 4.66
C ILE A 129 -7.43 -5.78 4.31
N LEU A 130 -6.77 -4.88 3.56
CA LEU A 130 -5.36 -5.03 3.20
C LEU A 130 -4.42 -5.04 4.41
N ASP A 131 -4.75 -4.29 5.46
CA ASP A 131 -3.95 -4.29 6.69
C ASP A 131 -3.96 -5.70 7.32
N LEU A 132 -5.08 -6.42 7.21
CA LEU A 132 -5.19 -7.81 7.66
C LEU A 132 -4.48 -8.79 6.72
N LEU A 133 -4.57 -8.58 5.39
CA LEU A 133 -3.93 -9.47 4.42
C LEU A 133 -2.41 -9.48 4.53
N LYS A 134 -1.78 -8.40 5.02
CA LYS A 134 -0.35 -8.36 5.32
C LYS A 134 0.04 -9.24 6.53
N GLN A 135 -0.92 -9.66 7.34
CA GLN A 135 -0.69 -10.40 8.58
C GLN A 135 -1.05 -11.89 8.42
N LYS A 136 -0.09 -12.70 7.97
CA LYS A 136 -0.29 -14.15 7.76
C LYS A 136 -0.96 -14.88 8.93
N VAL A 137 -0.57 -14.57 10.16
CA VAL A 137 -1.13 -15.22 11.37
C VAL A 137 -2.63 -14.94 11.50
N ILE A 138 -3.07 -13.72 11.18
CA ILE A 138 -4.48 -13.34 11.19
C ILE A 138 -5.21 -14.05 10.04
N VAL A 139 -4.66 -14.02 8.82
CA VAL A 139 -5.27 -14.67 7.65
C VAL A 139 -5.44 -16.17 7.85
N ASP A 140 -4.43 -16.86 8.36
CA ASP A 140 -4.47 -18.30 8.61
C ASP A 140 -5.49 -18.62 9.73
N LYS A 141 -5.48 -17.86 10.85
CA LYS A 141 -6.38 -18.10 11.99
C LYS A 141 -7.85 -17.79 11.68
N PHE A 142 -8.11 -16.68 11.01
CA PHE A 142 -9.46 -16.15 10.78
C PHE A 142 -9.90 -16.29 9.33
N SER A 143 -9.41 -17.34 8.64
CA SER A 143 -9.72 -17.61 7.23
C SER A 143 -11.22 -17.73 6.96
N GLY A 144 -12.00 -18.26 7.91
CA GLY A 144 -13.46 -18.35 7.84
C GLY A 144 -14.19 -16.99 7.80
N ILE A 145 -13.57 -15.93 8.34
CA ILE A 145 -14.11 -14.57 8.35
C ILE A 145 -13.59 -13.76 7.16
N ILE A 146 -12.29 -13.85 6.88
CA ILE A 146 -11.63 -13.06 5.84
C ILE A 146 -12.07 -13.51 4.44
N LYS A 147 -12.20 -14.82 4.21
CA LYS A 147 -12.55 -15.35 2.89
C LYS A 147 -13.92 -14.83 2.39
N PRO A 148 -15.02 -14.89 3.16
CA PRO A 148 -16.29 -14.31 2.73
C PRO A 148 -16.22 -12.81 2.44
N ILE A 149 -15.48 -12.04 3.25
CA ILE A 149 -15.29 -10.60 3.01
C ILE A 149 -14.65 -10.37 1.63
N LEU A 150 -13.60 -11.12 1.30
CA LEU A 150 -12.92 -11.04 0.01
C LEU A 150 -13.84 -11.43 -1.15
N LEU A 151 -14.48 -12.60 -1.08
CA LEU A 151 -15.27 -13.15 -2.20
C LEU A 151 -16.61 -12.40 -2.45
N ASN A 152 -17.06 -11.60 -1.47
CA ASN A 152 -18.26 -10.78 -1.60
C ASN A 152 -17.99 -9.41 -2.21
N GLU A 153 -16.74 -8.92 -2.16
CA GLU A 153 -16.36 -7.64 -2.73
C GLU A 153 -15.54 -7.86 -4.00
N PRO A 154 -16.13 -7.64 -5.19
CA PRO A 154 -15.42 -7.84 -6.46
C PRO A 154 -14.15 -7.01 -6.55
N LYS A 155 -14.11 -5.78 -6.01
CA LYS A 155 -12.95 -4.89 -6.11
C LYS A 155 -11.70 -5.48 -5.46
N TYR A 156 -11.85 -6.30 -4.43
CA TYR A 156 -10.73 -6.95 -3.76
C TYR A 156 -10.01 -7.98 -4.65
N PHE A 157 -10.60 -8.38 -5.77
CA PHE A 157 -9.95 -9.25 -6.75
C PHE A 157 -8.72 -8.59 -7.39
N GLU A 158 -8.66 -7.25 -7.44
CA GLU A 158 -7.50 -6.51 -7.93
C GLU A 158 -6.24 -6.80 -7.09
N PHE A 159 -6.39 -6.91 -5.77
CA PHE A 159 -5.30 -7.26 -4.87
C PHE A 159 -4.88 -8.72 -5.01
N PHE A 160 -5.84 -9.60 -5.31
CA PHE A 160 -5.54 -10.99 -5.63
C PHE A 160 -4.70 -11.07 -6.90
N ILE A 161 -5.12 -10.41 -7.99
CA ILE A 161 -4.36 -10.34 -9.24
C ILE A 161 -2.94 -9.83 -8.95
N THR A 162 -2.84 -8.67 -8.28
CA THR A 162 -1.58 -8.01 -7.95
C THR A 162 -0.59 -8.95 -7.26
N LYS A 163 -1.05 -9.78 -6.31
CA LYS A 163 -0.18 -10.75 -5.62
C LYS A 163 0.48 -11.78 -6.55
N TYR A 164 -0.16 -12.13 -7.66
CA TYR A 164 0.34 -13.17 -8.58
C TYR A 164 0.96 -12.61 -9.87
N THR A 165 0.73 -11.33 -10.19
CA THR A 165 1.21 -10.71 -11.44
C THR A 165 2.24 -9.61 -11.22
N SER A 166 2.32 -9.02 -10.02
CA SER A 166 3.30 -7.98 -9.73
C SER A 166 4.73 -8.51 -9.84
N ILE A 167 5.60 -7.68 -10.43
CA ILE A 167 7.05 -7.94 -10.51
C ILE A 167 7.67 -7.83 -9.11
N ASN A 168 7.18 -6.89 -8.31
CA ASN A 168 7.58 -6.73 -6.92
C ASN A 168 6.78 -7.71 -6.06
N ASP A 169 7.45 -8.39 -5.12
CA ASP A 169 6.72 -9.23 -4.15
C ASP A 169 5.84 -8.31 -3.30
N VAL A 170 4.54 -8.59 -3.33
CA VAL A 170 3.55 -7.86 -2.56
C VAL A 170 3.20 -8.70 -1.34
N ASP A 171 3.31 -8.16 -0.14
CA ASP A 171 3.19 -8.92 1.11
C ASP A 171 1.77 -9.38 1.46
N TYR A 172 0.82 -9.33 0.53
CA TYR A 172 -0.53 -9.85 0.74
C TYR A 172 -0.56 -11.37 0.83
N VAL A 173 -1.23 -11.87 1.87
CA VAL A 173 -1.52 -13.28 2.11
C VAL A 173 -3.01 -13.50 1.96
N PHE A 174 -3.38 -14.45 1.10
CA PHE A 174 -4.78 -14.85 0.90
C PHE A 174 -5.09 -16.16 1.63
N PRO A 175 -6.34 -16.35 2.11
CA PRO A 175 -6.76 -17.61 2.71
C PRO A 175 -6.49 -18.81 1.80
N LYS A 176 -5.78 -19.82 2.31
CA LYS A 176 -5.38 -21.00 1.51
C LYS A 176 -6.57 -21.87 1.09
N ASN A 177 -7.70 -21.74 1.77
CA ASN A 177 -8.93 -22.46 1.52
C ASN A 177 -9.82 -21.81 0.44
N ILE A 178 -9.33 -20.82 -0.31
CA ILE A 178 -10.01 -20.35 -1.53
C ILE A 178 -9.72 -21.35 -2.66
N SER A 179 -10.76 -22.05 -3.07
CA SER A 179 -10.73 -23.02 -4.17
C SER A 179 -10.65 -22.35 -5.53
N ASP A 180 -10.23 -23.09 -6.55
CA ASP A 180 -10.22 -22.58 -7.93
C ASP A 180 -11.63 -22.23 -8.42
N VAL A 181 -12.67 -22.96 -7.97
CA VAL A 181 -14.07 -22.63 -8.29
C VAL A 181 -14.44 -21.26 -7.72
N GLU A 182 -14.05 -20.97 -6.48
CA GLU A 182 -14.31 -19.67 -5.84
C GLU A 182 -13.49 -18.54 -6.47
N ILE A 183 -12.24 -18.80 -6.86
CA ILE A 183 -11.41 -17.83 -7.59
C ILE A 183 -12.08 -17.46 -8.92
N ASN A 184 -12.56 -18.45 -9.68
CA ASN A 184 -13.23 -18.21 -10.95
C ASN A 184 -14.57 -17.47 -10.75
N GLY A 185 -15.34 -17.82 -9.72
CA GLY A 185 -16.56 -17.10 -9.38
C GLY A 185 -16.29 -15.66 -8.95
N TRP A 186 -15.20 -15.40 -8.23
CA TRP A 186 -14.80 -14.06 -7.82
C TRP A 186 -14.32 -13.21 -9.01
N ALA A 187 -13.53 -13.80 -9.89
CA ALA A 187 -13.11 -13.18 -11.15
C ALA A 187 -14.29 -12.86 -12.06
N ASP A 188 -15.27 -13.77 -12.14
CA ASP A 188 -16.50 -13.56 -12.92
C ASP A 188 -17.32 -12.38 -12.38
N LYS A 189 -17.52 -12.32 -11.06
CA LYS A 189 -18.16 -11.17 -10.39
C LYS A 189 -17.39 -9.86 -10.63
N TYR A 190 -16.05 -9.92 -10.64
CA TYR A 190 -15.23 -8.75 -10.96
C TYR A 190 -15.45 -8.28 -12.40
N CYS A 191 -15.53 -9.19 -13.38
CA CYS A 191 -15.88 -8.84 -14.75
C CYS A 191 -17.28 -8.20 -14.87
N ASP A 192 -18.23 -8.55 -14.00
CA ASP A 192 -19.57 -7.95 -13.96
C ASP A 192 -19.63 -6.61 -13.20
N SER A 193 -18.55 -6.22 -12.51
CA SER A 193 -18.52 -4.98 -11.75
C SER A 193 -18.40 -3.76 -12.67
N THR A 194 -19.22 -2.74 -12.42
CA THR A 194 -19.12 -1.45 -13.13
C THR A 194 -17.80 -0.73 -12.85
N ASP A 195 -17.15 -1.03 -11.72
CA ASP A 195 -15.89 -0.41 -11.29
C ASP A 195 -14.66 -1.26 -11.65
N ALA A 196 -14.85 -2.28 -12.49
CA ALA A 196 -13.78 -3.13 -12.99
C ALA A 196 -12.80 -2.29 -13.82
N ASN A 197 -11.53 -2.28 -13.41
CA ASN A 197 -10.50 -1.49 -14.04
C ASN A 197 -9.93 -2.24 -15.26
N PRO A 198 -9.87 -1.61 -16.45
CA PRO A 198 -9.37 -2.20 -17.68
C PRO A 198 -7.99 -2.86 -17.56
N ASN A 199 -7.10 -2.31 -16.73
CA ASN A 199 -5.74 -2.85 -16.53
C ASN A 199 -5.75 -4.19 -15.80
N TYR A 200 -6.67 -4.39 -14.84
CA TYR A 200 -6.81 -5.68 -14.16
C TYR A 200 -7.61 -6.67 -15.00
N LEU A 201 -8.62 -6.21 -15.76
CA LEU A 201 -9.27 -7.04 -16.77
C LEU A 201 -8.26 -7.58 -17.78
N GLN A 202 -7.29 -6.75 -18.22
CA GLN A 202 -6.24 -7.20 -19.10
C GLN A 202 -5.36 -8.30 -18.48
N GLN A 203 -5.00 -8.16 -17.21
CA GLN A 203 -4.24 -9.18 -16.49
C GLN A 203 -5.03 -10.49 -16.34
N ILE A 204 -6.37 -10.45 -16.24
CA ILE A 204 -7.21 -11.64 -16.29
C ILE A 204 -7.12 -12.30 -17.67
N VAL A 205 -7.21 -11.52 -18.76
CA VAL A 205 -7.08 -12.05 -20.14
C VAL A 205 -5.74 -12.75 -20.34
N GLU A 206 -4.66 -12.13 -19.86
CA GLU A 206 -3.28 -12.61 -19.97
C GLU A 206 -2.91 -13.66 -18.92
N TRP A 207 -3.86 -14.06 -18.05
CA TRP A 207 -3.58 -14.95 -16.94
C TRP A 207 -2.93 -16.26 -17.40
N SER A 208 -1.68 -16.45 -16.99
CA SER A 208 -0.85 -17.56 -17.45
C SER A 208 -1.31 -18.89 -16.88
N THR A 209 -1.30 -19.93 -17.71
CA THR A 209 -1.54 -21.32 -17.29
C THR A 209 -0.46 -21.88 -16.37
N LYS A 210 0.70 -21.19 -16.27
CA LYS A 210 1.80 -21.53 -15.36
C LYS A 210 1.56 -21.03 -13.93
N GLN A 211 0.55 -20.21 -13.70
CA GLN A 211 0.20 -19.77 -12.36
C GLN A 211 -0.36 -20.93 -11.53
N ASN A 212 -0.04 -20.95 -10.23
CA ASN A 212 -0.55 -21.98 -9.31
C ASN A 212 -2.07 -21.95 -9.16
N LYS A 213 -2.70 -20.80 -9.47
CA LYS A 213 -4.15 -20.59 -9.46
C LYS A 213 -4.64 -20.40 -10.89
N LYS A 214 -5.70 -21.10 -11.28
CA LYS A 214 -6.21 -21.10 -12.66
C LYS A 214 -7.46 -20.23 -12.81
N ILE A 215 -7.42 -19.32 -13.78
CA ILE A 215 -8.62 -18.65 -14.31
C ILE A 215 -9.01 -19.36 -15.61
N ASN A 216 -10.28 -19.73 -15.74
CA ASN A 216 -10.80 -20.50 -16.87
C ASN A 216 -11.00 -19.62 -18.12
N ASP A 217 -11.05 -20.27 -19.28
CA ASP A 217 -11.13 -19.54 -20.56
C ASP A 217 -12.45 -18.77 -20.72
N GLN A 218 -13.52 -19.19 -20.06
CA GLN A 218 -14.81 -18.48 -20.09
C GLN A 218 -14.73 -17.11 -19.42
N VAL A 219 -14.14 -17.05 -18.22
CA VAL A 219 -13.90 -15.79 -17.50
C VAL A 219 -12.91 -14.92 -18.25
N ARG A 220 -11.84 -15.49 -18.83
CA ARG A 220 -10.88 -14.73 -19.65
C ARG A 220 -11.53 -14.11 -20.88
N LEU A 221 -12.40 -14.85 -21.56
CA LEU A 221 -13.16 -14.34 -22.71
C LEU A 221 -14.12 -13.22 -22.29
N LYS A 222 -14.77 -13.36 -21.13
CA LYS A 222 -15.66 -12.33 -20.58
C LYS A 222 -14.87 -11.06 -20.22
N ALA A 223 -13.76 -11.19 -19.50
CA ALA A 223 -12.88 -10.07 -19.15
C ALA A 223 -12.43 -9.30 -20.39
N LYS A 224 -12.06 -10.01 -21.47
CA LYS A 224 -11.69 -9.40 -22.75
C LYS A 224 -12.84 -8.56 -23.33
N LYS A 225 -14.05 -9.14 -23.42
CA LYS A 225 -15.22 -8.43 -23.95
C LYS A 225 -15.55 -7.18 -23.13
N VAL A 226 -15.53 -7.28 -21.80
CA VAL A 226 -15.81 -6.15 -20.91
C VAL A 226 -14.76 -5.06 -21.09
N ARG A 227 -13.48 -5.42 -21.12
CA ARG A 227 -12.39 -4.47 -21.38
C ARG A 227 -12.52 -3.80 -22.74
N ASP A 228 -12.81 -4.56 -23.79
CA ASP A 228 -12.93 -4.03 -25.16
C ASP A 228 -14.12 -3.05 -25.25
N ASN A 229 -15.27 -3.39 -24.66
CA ASN A 229 -16.41 -2.49 -24.58
C ASN A 229 -16.08 -1.21 -23.78
N GLN A 230 -15.44 -1.34 -22.61
CA GLN A 230 -15.00 -0.17 -21.83
C GLN A 230 -14.02 0.70 -22.62
N MET A 231 -13.13 0.11 -23.41
CA MET A 231 -12.19 0.86 -24.25
C MET A 231 -12.94 1.56 -25.39
N GLU A 232 -13.88 0.90 -26.06
CA GLU A 232 -14.70 1.50 -27.12
C GLU A 232 -15.56 2.67 -26.59
N GLU A 233 -16.19 2.51 -25.42
CA GLU A 233 -16.98 3.58 -24.78
C GLU A 233 -16.11 4.79 -24.38
N ASN A 234 -14.91 4.54 -23.84
CA ASN A 234 -14.02 5.62 -23.37
C ASN A 234 -13.21 6.27 -24.49
N PHE A 235 -13.00 5.59 -25.62
CA PHE A 235 -12.28 6.11 -26.79
C PHE A 235 -13.22 6.51 -27.94
N ASP A 236 -14.53 6.55 -27.70
CA ASP A 236 -15.45 7.22 -28.60
C ASP A 236 -15.13 8.73 -28.62
N LEU A 237 -14.41 9.14 -29.67
CA LEU A 237 -13.95 10.50 -29.94
C LEU A 237 -15.08 11.53 -29.96
N SER A 238 -16.35 11.09 -29.99
CA SER A 238 -17.52 11.98 -29.91
C SER A 238 -17.76 12.58 -28.51
N THR A 239 -17.16 12.02 -27.45
CA THR A 239 -17.34 12.49 -26.06
C THR A 239 -16.05 12.82 -25.31
N GLY A 240 -14.88 12.64 -25.94
CA GLY A 240 -13.57 12.88 -25.33
C GLY A 240 -13.18 14.36 -25.20
N PHE A 241 -12.41 14.70 -24.15
CA PHE A 241 -11.73 15.99 -24.02
C PHE A 241 -10.41 15.96 -24.82
N ASN A 242 -10.37 16.62 -25.97
CA ASN A 242 -9.14 16.74 -26.75
C ASN A 242 -8.17 17.69 -26.04
N THR A 243 -7.00 17.19 -25.64
CA THR A 243 -5.91 18.02 -25.13
C THR A 243 -4.78 18.06 -26.14
N TYR A 244 -4.30 19.26 -26.46
CA TYR A 244 -3.27 19.50 -27.46
C TYR A 244 -1.99 19.97 -26.79
N TYR A 245 -0.88 19.35 -27.18
CA TYR A 245 0.46 19.74 -26.76
C TYR A 245 1.25 20.20 -27.97
N ASP A 246 1.54 21.50 -28.05
CA ASP A 246 2.41 22.07 -29.06
C ASP A 246 3.83 22.16 -28.49
N ILE A 247 4.70 21.23 -28.91
CA ILE A 247 6.10 21.21 -28.47
C ILE A 247 6.97 21.95 -29.50
N ARG A 248 7.74 22.93 -29.03
CA ARG A 248 8.69 23.69 -29.88
C ARG A 248 10.07 23.76 -29.25
N PHE A 249 11.08 23.59 -30.09
CA PHE A 249 12.48 23.80 -29.72
C PHE A 249 12.93 25.16 -30.24
N VAL A 250 13.32 26.05 -29.33
CA VAL A 250 13.71 27.43 -29.64
C VAL A 250 15.10 27.68 -29.06
N PRO A 251 16.07 28.17 -29.83
CA PRO A 251 17.41 28.44 -29.30
C PRO A 251 17.42 29.67 -28.39
N ASN A 252 18.25 29.62 -27.35
CA ASN A 252 18.54 30.72 -26.43
C ASN A 252 17.29 31.25 -25.71
N LEU A 253 16.45 30.34 -25.24
CA LEU A 253 15.34 30.71 -24.38
C LEU A 253 15.90 31.23 -23.04
N ALA A 254 15.29 32.27 -22.48
CA ALA A 254 15.74 32.85 -21.21
C ALA A 254 15.61 31.87 -20.02
N GLU A 255 14.68 30.92 -20.12
CA GLU A 255 14.45 29.83 -19.17
C GLU A 255 14.57 28.50 -19.94
N HIS A 256 15.14 27.44 -19.36
CA HIS A 256 15.36 26.18 -20.08
C HIS A 256 14.07 25.52 -20.60
N ILE A 257 12.95 25.74 -19.89
CA ILE A 257 11.62 25.29 -20.30
C ILE A 257 10.65 26.45 -20.02
N LYS A 258 9.83 26.79 -21.01
CA LYS A 258 8.73 27.74 -20.88
C LYS A 258 7.42 27.06 -21.26
N MET A 259 6.38 27.27 -20.46
CA MET A 259 5.04 26.76 -20.74
C MET A 259 4.06 27.93 -20.94
N GLU A 260 3.19 27.80 -21.93
CA GLU A 260 2.16 28.78 -22.25
C GLU A 260 0.83 28.04 -22.45
N THR A 261 -0.11 28.26 -21.54
CA THR A 261 -1.48 27.77 -21.69
C THR A 261 -2.22 28.67 -22.66
N ILE A 262 -2.65 28.13 -23.80
CA ILE A 262 -3.45 28.88 -24.79
C ILE A 262 -4.92 28.91 -24.34
N ASP A 263 -5.43 27.76 -23.90
CA ASP A 263 -6.76 27.59 -23.33
C ASP A 263 -6.79 26.37 -22.40
N SER A 264 -7.96 26.01 -21.88
CA SER A 264 -8.15 24.91 -20.93
C SER A 264 -7.73 23.53 -21.46
N THR A 265 -7.47 23.41 -22.75
CA THR A 265 -7.17 22.16 -23.46
C THR A 265 -5.91 22.23 -24.32
N HIS A 266 -5.26 23.38 -24.46
CA HIS A 266 -4.08 23.56 -25.32
C HIS A 266 -2.90 24.13 -24.52
N LEU A 267 -1.81 23.36 -24.44
CA LEU A 267 -0.56 23.76 -23.80
C LEU A 267 0.56 23.83 -24.83
N LYS A 268 1.24 24.98 -24.90
CA LYS A 268 2.49 25.14 -25.63
C LYS A 268 3.66 24.96 -24.68
N ILE A 269 4.59 24.07 -25.04
CA ILE A 269 5.82 23.82 -24.30
C ILE A 269 6.98 24.18 -25.21
N TYR A 270 7.80 25.12 -24.76
CA TYR A 270 9.01 25.55 -25.43
C TYR A 270 10.22 25.05 -24.65
N PHE A 271 11.11 24.34 -25.33
CA PHE A 271 12.39 23.92 -24.79
C PHE A 271 13.51 24.78 -25.36
N ASP A 272 14.44 25.21 -24.51
CA ASP A 272 15.69 25.80 -24.99
C ASP A 272 16.53 24.74 -25.69
N LYS A 273 16.65 24.88 -27.01
CA LYS A 273 17.44 23.95 -27.81
C LYS A 273 18.93 24.06 -27.47
N THR A 274 19.43 25.26 -27.18
CA THR A 274 20.85 25.49 -26.91
C THR A 274 21.27 24.75 -25.64
N TRP A 275 20.50 24.91 -24.57
CA TRP A 275 20.72 24.18 -23.32
C TRP A 275 20.62 22.66 -23.49
N LEU A 276 19.62 22.16 -24.23
CA LEU A 276 19.51 20.72 -24.51
C LEU A 276 20.72 20.20 -25.29
N ASP A 277 21.22 20.94 -26.27
CA ASP A 277 22.38 20.56 -27.07
C ASP A 277 23.69 20.58 -26.24
N ASP A 278 23.75 21.38 -25.17
CA ASP A 278 24.88 21.50 -24.24
C ASP A 278 24.86 20.45 -23.12
N GLU A 279 23.67 20.08 -22.61
CA GLU A 279 23.49 19.10 -21.53
C GLU A 279 23.30 17.66 -22.03
N THR A 280 23.10 17.45 -23.34
CA THR A 280 23.01 16.09 -23.90
C THR A 280 24.39 15.48 -24.05
N ASP A 281 24.69 14.54 -23.16
CA ASP A 281 25.79 13.60 -23.33
C ASP A 281 25.67 12.94 -24.72
N THR A 282 26.79 12.85 -25.44
CA THR A 282 26.87 12.58 -26.89
C THR A 282 26.09 11.35 -27.39
N ALA A 283 25.66 10.45 -26.51
CA ALA A 283 24.82 9.29 -26.82
C ALA A 283 23.36 9.65 -27.23
N VAL A 284 22.83 10.82 -26.85
CA VAL A 284 21.42 11.18 -27.17
C VAL A 284 21.30 11.86 -28.54
N LYS A 285 22.36 12.49 -29.05
CA LYS A 285 22.36 13.30 -30.29
C LYS A 285 22.01 12.52 -31.56
N ASP A 286 22.23 11.20 -31.58
CA ASP A 286 21.88 10.35 -32.73
C ASP A 286 20.41 9.90 -32.76
N SER A 287 19.66 10.09 -31.66
CA SER A 287 18.26 9.64 -31.52
C SER A 287 17.23 10.71 -31.88
N ILE A 288 17.65 11.97 -32.02
CA ILE A 288 16.79 13.12 -32.33
C ILE A 288 17.11 13.63 -33.74
N LYS A 289 16.95 12.76 -34.73
CA LYS A 289 16.71 13.16 -36.12
C LYS A 289 15.33 12.63 -36.49
N LEU A 290 14.32 13.48 -36.28
CA LEU A 290 13.03 13.40 -36.96
C LEU A 290 13.21 13.90 -38.40
#